data_AF-A0A936ZA11-F1
#
_entry.id   AF-A0A936ZA11-F1
#
_cell.length_a   1.000
_cell.length_b   1.000
_cell.length_c   1.000
_cell.angle_alpha   90.00
_cell.angle_beta   90.00
_cell.angle_gamma   90.00
#
_symmetry.space_group_name_H-M   'P 1'
#
loop_
_entity.id
_entity.type
_entity.pdbx_description
1 polymer ?
#
loop_
_entity_poly.entity_id
_entity_poly.type
_entity_poly.pdbx_seq_one_letter_code
_entity_poly.pdbx_strand_id
1 'polypeptide(L)'
;MPTGALVIGPQSLCKEFLRSVGGFYVYILRRPDGRPFYVGKGVGDRVFAHENEARHPNDWRSNAYKLNVIRSIWRSGKVVTYEIDYVGDDEEIVYAREAKLIGHFKRLHEGGPLTNLAPGGGATTGAAPVSKEKHSTTLGGIPDNNPERATLNGYILSIADMKSVVLKPTEQFVARPTQRYPNKSMAPSLRQAVALVASAAANGIALDGGCNIPRRVVVEGVSGLVENGVACDVVTSGLGALIPNANPADECFQLTADQARIVVGLVGIRKCVDLGVLDTQALLAPSA
;
A
#
# COMPACT_ATOMS: atom_id res chain seq x y z
N MET A 1 -8.96 -7.68 -20.44
CA MET A 1 -10.33 -8.17 -20.22
C MET A 1 -11.17 -6.94 -19.94
N PRO A 2 -12.19 -6.64 -20.75
CA PRO A 2 -13.10 -5.55 -20.42
C PRO A 2 -13.84 -5.89 -19.13
N THR A 3 -14.16 -4.86 -18.34
CA THR A 3 -15.08 -5.03 -17.21
C THR A 3 -16.49 -5.27 -17.74
N GLY A 4 -17.34 -5.86 -16.90
CA GLY A 4 -18.76 -6.13 -17.15
C GLY A 4 -19.66 -4.98 -16.70
N ALA A 5 -19.10 -3.77 -16.54
CA ALA A 5 -19.71 -2.58 -15.96
C ALA A 5 -21.23 -2.48 -16.17
N LEU A 6 -21.99 -2.84 -15.14
CA LEU A 6 -23.45 -2.73 -15.10
C LEU A 6 -23.87 -1.32 -14.69
N VAL A 7 -23.12 -0.70 -13.77
CA VAL A 7 -23.25 0.70 -13.40
C VAL A 7 -21.90 1.26 -12.98
N ILE A 8 -21.60 2.49 -13.40
CA ILE A 8 -20.42 3.26 -12.96
C ILE A 8 -20.87 4.65 -12.55
N GLY A 9 -20.47 5.11 -11.38
CA GLY A 9 -20.76 6.48 -10.97
C GLY A 9 -20.58 6.75 -9.48
N PRO A 10 -21.24 7.81 -8.96
CA PRO A 10 -21.18 8.15 -7.55
C PRO A 10 -21.95 7.15 -6.69
N GLN A 11 -21.75 7.23 -5.38
CA GLN A 11 -22.38 6.37 -4.38
C GLN A 11 -23.91 6.30 -4.55
N SER A 12 -24.59 7.43 -4.80
CA SER A 12 -26.05 7.51 -4.93
C SER A 12 -26.57 6.63 -6.07
N LEU A 13 -25.94 6.71 -7.24
CA LEU A 13 -26.32 5.95 -8.43
C LEU A 13 -26.15 4.44 -8.21
N CYS A 14 -25.00 4.03 -7.69
CA CYS A 14 -24.76 2.60 -7.40
C CYS A 14 -25.68 2.08 -6.29
N LYS A 15 -26.02 2.92 -5.30
CA LYS A 15 -26.93 2.53 -4.22
C LYS A 15 -28.35 2.32 -4.73
N GLU A 16 -28.82 3.15 -5.65
CA GLU A 16 -30.11 2.96 -6.31
C GLU A 16 -30.14 1.67 -7.12
N PHE A 17 -29.11 1.41 -7.92
CA PHE A 17 -28.98 0.17 -8.68
C PHE A 17 -28.96 -1.08 -7.79
N LEU A 18 -28.17 -1.10 -6.70
CA LEU A 18 -28.09 -2.25 -5.81
C LEU A 18 -29.41 -2.56 -5.09
N ARG A 19 -30.24 -1.54 -4.84
CA ARG A 19 -31.59 -1.73 -4.28
C ARG A 19 -32.54 -2.43 -5.26
N SER A 20 -32.32 -2.33 -6.58
CA SER A 20 -33.20 -2.93 -7.59
C SER A 20 -32.83 -4.36 -7.99
N VAL A 21 -31.59 -4.80 -7.76
CA VAL A 21 -31.08 -6.09 -8.27
C VAL A 21 -30.92 -7.18 -7.21
N GLY A 22 -30.75 -6.84 -5.93
CA GLY A 22 -30.55 -7.83 -4.86
C GLY A 22 -29.30 -8.71 -5.06
N GLY A 23 -29.15 -9.75 -4.24
CA GLY A 23 -28.12 -10.78 -4.43
C GLY A 23 -26.68 -10.36 -4.09
N PHE A 24 -25.74 -11.20 -4.52
CA PHE A 24 -24.31 -10.96 -4.41
C PHE A 24 -23.82 -10.16 -5.61
N TYR A 25 -22.80 -9.33 -5.41
CA TYR A 25 -22.24 -8.54 -6.48
C TYR A 25 -20.72 -8.41 -6.37
N VAL A 26 -20.08 -8.16 -7.52
CA VAL A 26 -18.68 -7.75 -7.63
C VAL A 26 -18.64 -6.25 -7.91
N TYR A 27 -17.82 -5.54 -7.17
CA TYR A 27 -17.60 -4.11 -7.32
C TYR A 27 -16.12 -3.77 -7.50
N ILE A 28 -15.88 -2.62 -8.13
CA ILE A 28 -14.57 -2.02 -8.31
C ILE A 28 -14.63 -0.61 -7.74
N LEU A 29 -13.70 -0.29 -6.84
CA LEU A 29 -13.48 1.09 -6.41
C LEU A 29 -12.43 1.72 -7.34
N ARG A 30 -12.80 2.88 -7.89
CA ARG A 30 -11.99 3.61 -8.86
C ARG A 30 -11.62 4.99 -8.32
N ARG A 31 -10.42 5.40 -8.70
CA ARG A 31 -9.94 6.77 -8.54
C ARG A 31 -10.77 7.71 -9.43
N PRO A 32 -10.75 9.03 -9.17
CA PRO A 32 -11.46 10.00 -10.01
C PRO A 32 -11.06 9.98 -11.49
N ASP A 33 -9.84 9.52 -11.80
CA ASP A 33 -9.34 9.34 -13.17
C ASP A 33 -9.76 8.02 -13.82
N GLY A 34 -10.64 7.25 -13.17
CA GLY A 34 -11.15 5.97 -13.63
C GLY A 34 -10.24 4.78 -13.37
N ARG A 35 -9.02 4.94 -12.84
CA ARG A 35 -8.14 3.80 -12.55
C ARG A 35 -8.68 2.97 -11.38
N PRO A 36 -8.72 1.63 -11.50
CA PRO A 36 -9.15 0.77 -10.40
C PRO A 36 -8.07 0.75 -9.32
N PHE A 37 -8.49 0.78 -8.07
CA PHE A 37 -7.57 0.60 -6.93
C PHE A 37 -8.01 -0.51 -5.97
N TYR A 38 -9.24 -0.98 -6.06
CA TYR A 38 -9.71 -2.11 -5.25
C TYR A 38 -10.81 -2.86 -5.97
N VAL A 39 -10.81 -4.18 -5.88
CA VAL A 39 -11.90 -5.05 -6.32
C VAL A 39 -12.42 -5.80 -5.11
N GLY A 40 -13.73 -5.93 -4.98
CA GLY A 40 -14.31 -6.72 -3.90
C GLY A 40 -15.65 -7.33 -4.27
N LYS A 41 -16.09 -8.30 -3.48
CA LYS A 41 -17.46 -8.79 -3.50
C LYS A 41 -18.27 -8.34 -2.27
N GLY A 42 -19.59 -8.30 -2.42
CA GLY A 42 -20.48 -7.97 -1.32
C GLY A 42 -21.95 -8.19 -1.56
N VAL A 43 -22.72 -7.88 -0.52
CA VAL A 43 -24.19 -7.85 -0.48
C VAL A 43 -24.62 -6.54 0.19
N GLY A 44 -25.82 -6.05 -0.14
CA GLY A 44 -26.37 -4.81 0.41
C GLY A 44 -25.41 -3.62 0.27
N ASP A 45 -25.21 -2.86 1.35
CA ASP A 45 -24.40 -1.63 1.36
C ASP A 45 -22.88 -1.87 1.56
N ARG A 46 -22.38 -3.11 1.49
CA ARG A 46 -20.97 -3.44 1.80
C ARG A 46 -19.96 -2.64 0.99
N VAL A 47 -20.21 -2.39 -0.30
CA VAL A 47 -19.32 -1.57 -1.15
C VAL A 47 -19.10 -0.15 -0.58
N PHE A 48 -20.07 0.39 0.14
CA PHE A 48 -20.02 1.73 0.72
C PHE A 48 -19.36 1.76 2.10
N ALA A 49 -19.24 0.61 2.78
CA ALA A 49 -18.66 0.52 4.11
C ALA A 49 -17.17 0.93 4.15
N HIS A 50 -16.46 0.81 3.02
CA HIS A 50 -15.03 1.17 2.93
C HIS A 50 -14.75 2.65 3.18
N GLU A 51 -15.64 3.52 2.72
CA GLU A 51 -15.53 4.95 3.04
C GLU A 51 -15.80 5.17 4.53
N ASN A 52 -16.76 4.47 5.14
CA ASN A 52 -16.95 4.58 6.59
C ASN A 52 -15.72 4.08 7.39
N GLU A 53 -15.11 2.99 6.97
CA GLU A 53 -13.86 2.46 7.54
C GLU A 53 -12.73 3.50 7.44
N ALA A 54 -12.61 4.20 6.31
CA ALA A 54 -11.57 5.19 6.08
C ALA A 54 -11.68 6.44 6.99
N ARG A 55 -12.85 6.70 7.59
CA ARG A 55 -13.05 7.78 8.57
C ARG A 55 -12.45 7.49 9.95
N HIS A 56 -12.16 6.22 10.24
CA HIS A 56 -11.67 5.79 11.54
C HIS A 56 -10.17 5.42 11.46
N PRO A 57 -9.44 5.42 12.58
CA PRO A 57 -8.07 4.89 12.62
C PRO A 57 -8.03 3.44 12.14
N ASN A 58 -6.92 3.05 11.50
CA ASN A 58 -6.73 1.65 11.08
C ASN A 58 -6.66 0.74 12.31
N ASP A 59 -7.28 -0.43 12.23
CA ASP A 59 -7.04 -1.53 13.16
C ASP A 59 -6.21 -2.64 12.49
N TRP A 60 -5.94 -3.72 13.21
CA TRP A 60 -5.16 -4.84 12.70
C TRP A 60 -5.86 -5.64 11.57
N ARG A 61 -7.17 -5.44 11.37
CA ARG A 61 -7.98 -6.07 10.30
C ARG A 61 -8.14 -5.16 9.09
N SER A 62 -7.88 -3.87 9.22
CA SER A 62 -8.01 -2.90 8.15
C SER A 62 -7.04 -3.13 7.00
N ASN A 63 -7.52 -2.97 5.77
CA ASN A 63 -6.65 -2.86 4.61
C ASN A 63 -6.11 -1.42 4.50
N ALA A 64 -4.98 -1.15 5.17
CA ALA A 64 -4.38 0.19 5.23
C ALA A 64 -4.18 0.81 3.84
N TYR A 65 -3.71 0.05 2.84
CA TYR A 65 -3.49 0.58 1.48
C TYR A 65 -4.78 1.09 0.83
N LYS A 66 -5.86 0.30 0.93
CA LYS A 66 -7.19 0.70 0.43
C LYS A 66 -7.65 1.99 1.11
N LEU A 67 -7.55 2.06 2.43
CA LEU A 67 -7.99 3.22 3.20
C LEU A 67 -7.14 4.46 2.90
N ASN A 68 -5.84 4.31 2.71
CA ASN A 68 -4.95 5.40 2.35
C ASN A 68 -5.29 5.99 0.98
N VAL A 69 -5.62 5.13 0.00
CA VAL A 69 -6.09 5.61 -1.31
C VAL A 69 -7.38 6.41 -1.17
N ILE A 70 -8.36 5.91 -0.41
CA ILE A 70 -9.61 6.64 -0.14
C ILE A 70 -9.34 7.99 0.51
N ARG A 71 -8.53 8.02 1.59
CA ARG A 71 -8.16 9.25 2.28
C ARG A 71 -7.40 10.23 1.37
N SER A 72 -6.52 9.71 0.51
CA SER A 72 -5.81 10.53 -0.49
C SER A 72 -6.76 11.20 -1.47
N ILE A 73 -7.76 10.45 -1.97
CA ILE A 73 -8.81 10.99 -2.84
C ILE A 73 -9.62 12.10 -2.12
N TRP A 74 -9.94 11.93 -0.85
CA TRP A 74 -10.68 12.96 -0.11
C TRP A 74 -9.86 14.20 0.19
N ARG A 75 -8.56 14.05 0.50
CA ARG A 75 -7.65 15.20 0.71
C ARG A 75 -7.60 16.12 -0.51
N SER A 76 -7.84 15.58 -1.71
CA SER A 76 -7.88 16.35 -2.96
C SER A 76 -9.24 16.95 -3.29
N GLY A 77 -10.20 16.86 -2.37
CA GLY A 77 -11.57 17.33 -2.58
C GLY A 77 -12.33 16.50 -3.61
N LYS A 78 -11.88 15.27 -3.91
CA LYS A 78 -12.52 14.35 -4.85
C LYS A 78 -13.25 13.23 -4.09
N VAL A 79 -14.01 12.44 -4.85
CA VAL A 79 -14.81 11.32 -4.34
C VAL A 79 -14.42 10.02 -5.05
N VAL A 80 -14.61 8.90 -4.36
CA VAL A 80 -14.42 7.56 -4.94
C VAL A 80 -15.49 7.32 -5.99
N THR A 81 -15.09 6.78 -7.15
CA THR A 81 -16.04 6.30 -8.16
C THR A 81 -16.28 4.81 -7.96
N TYR A 82 -17.54 4.41 -8.02
CA TYR A 82 -17.96 3.03 -7.84
C TYR A 82 -18.31 2.42 -9.20
N GLU A 83 -17.93 1.17 -9.40
CA GLU A 83 -18.41 0.35 -10.49
C GLU A 83 -18.96 -0.96 -9.94
N ILE A 84 -20.17 -1.33 -10.35
CA ILE A 84 -20.70 -2.67 -10.14
C ILE A 84 -20.47 -3.45 -11.44
N ASP A 85 -19.64 -4.48 -11.37
CA ASP A 85 -19.17 -5.25 -12.53
C ASP A 85 -20.05 -6.47 -12.82
N TYR A 86 -20.63 -7.06 -11.76
CA TYR A 86 -21.45 -8.26 -11.87
C TYR A 86 -22.41 -8.38 -10.70
N VAL A 87 -23.61 -8.94 -10.94
CA VAL A 87 -24.62 -9.28 -9.93
C VAL A 87 -25.13 -10.69 -10.20
N GLY A 88 -25.32 -11.49 -9.15
CA GLY A 88 -25.89 -12.82 -9.25
C GLY A 88 -26.24 -13.41 -7.88
N ASP A 89 -27.04 -14.46 -7.88
CA ASP A 89 -27.46 -15.15 -6.66
C ASP A 89 -26.50 -16.27 -6.24
N ASP A 90 -25.67 -16.73 -7.16
CA ASP A 90 -24.64 -17.73 -6.92
C ASP A 90 -23.35 -17.07 -6.43
N GLU A 91 -23.07 -17.27 -5.13
CA GLU A 91 -21.88 -16.72 -4.51
C GLU A 91 -20.60 -17.25 -5.17
N GLU A 92 -20.54 -18.50 -5.64
CA GLU A 92 -19.34 -19.07 -6.28
C GLU A 92 -19.03 -18.42 -7.63
N ILE A 93 -20.06 -18.03 -8.39
CA ILE A 93 -19.85 -17.31 -9.66
C ILE A 93 -19.35 -15.89 -9.40
N VAL A 94 -19.95 -15.18 -8.44
CA VAL A 94 -19.46 -13.87 -7.98
C VAL A 94 -18.01 -13.98 -7.48
N TYR A 95 -17.72 -15.07 -6.78
CA TYR A 95 -16.40 -15.41 -6.27
C TYR A 95 -15.36 -15.52 -7.40
N ALA A 96 -15.65 -16.34 -8.40
CA ALA A 96 -14.77 -16.56 -9.54
C ALA A 96 -14.57 -15.27 -10.36
N ARG A 97 -15.61 -14.44 -10.47
CA ARG A 97 -15.54 -13.15 -11.16
C ARG A 97 -14.62 -12.16 -10.45
N GLU A 98 -14.72 -12.04 -9.12
CA GLU A 98 -13.81 -11.23 -8.29
C GLU A 98 -12.34 -11.62 -8.52
N ALA A 99 -12.03 -12.92 -8.37
CA ALA A 99 -10.66 -13.42 -8.56
C ALA A 99 -10.14 -13.15 -9.98
N LYS A 100 -10.99 -13.30 -11.00
CA LYS A 100 -10.63 -13.02 -12.40
C LYS A 100 -10.29 -11.55 -12.62
N LEU A 101 -11.04 -10.62 -12.02
CA LEU A 101 -10.73 -9.19 -12.08
C LEU A 101 -9.44 -8.84 -11.34
N ILE A 102 -9.23 -9.42 -10.16
CA ILE A 102 -7.99 -9.21 -9.39
C ILE A 102 -6.78 -9.68 -10.19
N GLY A 103 -6.84 -10.89 -10.75
CA GLY A 103 -5.77 -11.40 -11.63
C GLY A 103 -5.57 -10.57 -12.89
N HIS A 104 -6.65 -9.95 -13.42
CA HIS A 104 -6.55 -9.10 -14.60
C HIS A 104 -5.86 -7.77 -14.32
N PHE A 105 -6.30 -7.03 -13.30
CA PHE A 105 -5.72 -5.73 -12.96
C PHE A 105 -4.37 -5.86 -12.25
N LYS A 106 -4.16 -6.99 -11.55
CA LYS A 106 -3.00 -7.31 -10.71
C LYS A 106 -2.92 -6.44 -9.44
N ARG A 107 -2.36 -7.02 -8.39
CA ARG A 107 -2.11 -6.36 -7.10
C ARG A 107 -0.82 -5.53 -7.14
N LEU A 108 -0.63 -4.65 -6.16
CA LEU A 108 0.56 -3.80 -6.05
C LEU A 108 1.87 -4.59 -6.17
N HIS A 109 1.98 -5.76 -5.52
CA HIS A 109 3.19 -6.62 -5.57
C HIS A 109 3.34 -7.43 -6.85
N GLU A 110 2.29 -7.51 -7.66
CA GLU A 110 2.29 -8.12 -8.98
C GLU A 110 2.53 -7.06 -10.09
N GLY A 111 2.76 -5.81 -9.70
CA GLY A 111 2.96 -4.67 -10.61
C GLY A 111 1.66 -4.02 -11.09
N GLY A 112 0.50 -4.36 -10.51
CA GLY A 112 -0.78 -3.74 -10.80
C GLY A 112 -1.17 -2.63 -9.81
N PRO A 113 -2.35 -2.00 -10.00
CA PRO A 113 -2.80 -0.86 -9.20
C PRO A 113 -3.68 -1.27 -8.00
N LEU A 114 -4.03 -2.55 -7.85
CA LEU A 114 -4.98 -2.98 -6.82
C LEU A 114 -4.32 -3.07 -5.44
N THR A 115 -4.97 -2.46 -4.45
CA THR A 115 -4.63 -2.54 -3.03
C THR A 115 -5.17 -3.81 -2.36
N ASN A 116 -5.71 -4.76 -3.12
CA ASN A 116 -6.15 -6.06 -2.63
C ASN A 116 -4.98 -6.82 -1.97
N LEU A 117 -5.18 -7.31 -0.75
CA LEU A 117 -4.16 -8.12 -0.05
C LEU A 117 -4.18 -9.58 -0.57
N ALA A 118 -5.36 -10.15 -0.76
CA ALA A 118 -5.55 -11.50 -1.29
C ALA A 118 -5.82 -11.49 -2.81
N PRO A 119 -5.48 -12.57 -3.54
CA PRO A 119 -5.78 -12.69 -4.97
C PRO A 119 -7.27 -12.88 -5.29
N GLY A 120 -8.13 -13.00 -4.27
CA GLY A 120 -9.40 -13.71 -4.39
C GLY A 120 -9.15 -15.23 -4.41
N GLY A 121 -10.13 -16.03 -4.01
CA GLY A 121 -10.11 -17.50 -3.97
C GLY A 121 -10.97 -18.16 -2.88
N GLY A 122 -11.32 -17.43 -1.81
CA GLY A 122 -11.85 -18.00 -0.58
C GLY A 122 -10.68 -18.63 0.18
N ALA A 123 -10.83 -18.84 1.49
CA ALA A 123 -9.78 -19.47 2.29
C ALA A 123 -9.51 -20.96 1.92
N THR A 124 -10.07 -21.47 0.83
CA THR A 124 -10.07 -22.88 0.43
C THR A 124 -9.33 -23.18 -0.88
N THR A 125 -8.86 -22.18 -1.64
CA THR A 125 -7.84 -22.41 -2.67
C THR A 125 -6.48 -22.13 -2.07
N GLY A 126 -5.74 -23.19 -1.75
CA GLY A 126 -4.45 -23.15 -1.10
C GLY A 126 -3.49 -22.11 -1.70
N ALA A 127 -2.56 -21.66 -0.84
CA ALA A 127 -1.46 -20.77 -1.17
C ALA A 127 -1.01 -20.94 -2.64
N ALA A 128 -1.07 -19.84 -3.39
CA ALA A 128 -0.75 -19.82 -4.81
C ALA A 128 0.52 -20.66 -5.10
N PRO A 129 0.46 -21.66 -6.00
CA PRO A 129 1.63 -22.47 -6.37
C PRO A 129 2.77 -21.61 -6.95
N VAL A 130 2.47 -20.38 -7.36
CA VAL A 130 3.42 -19.43 -7.95
C VAL A 130 4.40 -18.84 -6.92
N SER A 131 4.17 -19.03 -5.61
CA SER A 131 5.08 -18.57 -4.55
C SER A 131 6.30 -19.48 -4.32
N LYS A 132 6.32 -20.71 -4.87
CA LYS A 132 7.43 -21.66 -4.65
C LYS A 132 8.54 -21.57 -5.70
N GLU A 133 8.26 -21.14 -6.92
CA GLU A 133 9.21 -21.25 -8.04
C GLU A 133 10.12 -20.03 -8.28
N LYS A 134 9.89 -18.90 -7.59
CA LYS A 134 10.82 -17.75 -7.60
C LYS A 134 11.65 -17.61 -6.32
N HIS A 135 11.61 -18.61 -5.43
CA HIS A 135 12.42 -18.64 -4.20
C HIS A 135 13.83 -19.21 -4.42
N SER A 136 14.12 -19.78 -5.58
CA SER A 136 15.41 -20.42 -5.86
C SER A 136 16.38 -19.46 -6.56
N THR A 137 16.78 -18.36 -5.93
CA THR A 137 18.13 -17.77 -6.16
C THR A 137 18.47 -16.65 -5.17
N THR A 138 19.09 -17.08 -4.08
CA THR A 138 20.26 -16.46 -3.43
C THR A 138 20.16 -14.98 -3.02
N LEU A 139 19.64 -14.72 -1.82
CA LEU A 139 20.01 -13.54 -1.04
C LEU A 139 20.29 -13.92 0.42
N GLY A 140 21.57 -14.02 0.75
CA GLY A 140 22.12 -13.80 2.10
C GLY A 140 21.43 -14.50 3.27
N GLY A 141 21.39 -15.84 3.26
CA GLY A 141 21.06 -16.62 4.46
C GLY A 141 19.63 -16.45 4.96
N ILE A 142 18.65 -16.53 4.05
CA ILE A 142 17.24 -16.74 4.40
C ILE A 142 17.13 -18.17 4.92
N PRO A 143 16.79 -18.44 6.19
CA PRO A 143 16.25 -19.73 6.54
C PRO A 143 14.87 -19.81 5.89
N ASP A 144 14.54 -20.94 5.24
CA ASP A 144 13.25 -21.23 4.62
C ASP A 144 12.03 -21.16 5.58
N ASN A 145 12.22 -20.70 6.84
CA ASN A 145 11.28 -20.78 7.96
C ASN A 145 10.90 -19.42 8.58
N ASN A 146 10.98 -18.29 7.86
CA ASN A 146 10.66 -16.97 8.43
C ASN A 146 9.51 -16.25 7.72
N PRO A 147 8.24 -16.55 8.08
CA PRO A 147 7.07 -16.00 7.41
C PRO A 147 6.97 -14.47 7.58
N GLU A 148 7.28 -13.93 8.77
CA GLU A 148 7.24 -12.49 9.02
C GLU A 148 8.19 -11.71 8.11
N ARG A 149 9.43 -12.21 7.97
CA ARG A 149 10.42 -11.59 7.09
C ARG A 149 10.00 -11.69 5.63
N ALA A 150 9.37 -12.80 5.22
CA ALA A 150 8.84 -12.96 3.88
C ALA A 150 7.73 -11.94 3.59
N THR A 151 6.80 -11.72 4.54
CA THR A 151 5.74 -10.70 4.43
C THR A 151 6.32 -9.30 4.23
N LEU A 152 7.27 -8.88 5.09
CA LEU A 152 7.89 -7.55 4.98
C LEU A 152 8.70 -7.38 3.68
N ASN A 153 9.43 -8.41 3.26
CA ASN A 153 10.17 -8.38 1.99
C ASN A 153 9.22 -8.32 0.79
N GLY A 154 8.14 -9.11 0.79
CA GLY A 154 7.12 -9.10 -0.27
C GLY A 154 6.48 -7.72 -0.41
N TYR A 155 6.22 -7.05 0.72
CA TYR A 155 5.74 -5.68 0.71
C TYR A 155 6.77 -4.71 0.10
N ILE A 156 8.05 -4.81 0.44
CA ILE A 156 9.09 -3.97 -0.16
C ILE A 156 9.21 -4.19 -1.67
N LEU A 157 9.20 -5.45 -2.11
CA LEU A 157 9.23 -5.81 -3.53
C LEU A 157 8.00 -5.30 -4.30
N SER A 158 6.89 -5.04 -3.61
CA SER A 158 5.71 -4.40 -4.21
C SER A 158 5.88 -2.93 -4.56
N ILE A 159 6.80 -2.27 -3.85
CA ILE A 159 7.11 -0.86 -4.02
C ILE A 159 8.18 -0.73 -5.11
N ALA A 160 9.28 -1.45 -4.97
CA ALA A 160 10.38 -1.46 -5.94
C ALA A 160 11.12 -2.80 -5.93
N ASP A 161 11.55 -3.26 -7.10
CA ASP A 161 12.44 -4.42 -7.19
C ASP A 161 13.79 -4.08 -6.57
N MET A 162 14.16 -4.80 -5.50
CA MET A 162 15.44 -4.61 -4.85
C MET A 162 15.91 -5.84 -4.10
N LYS A 163 17.23 -6.04 -4.11
CA LYS A 163 17.93 -7.15 -3.46
C LYS A 163 18.42 -6.80 -2.06
N SER A 164 17.74 -5.88 -1.38
CA SER A 164 18.17 -5.34 -0.08
C SER A 164 17.10 -5.48 0.98
N VAL A 165 17.52 -5.80 2.20
CA VAL A 165 16.63 -5.79 3.37
C VAL A 165 16.43 -4.33 3.79
N VAL A 166 15.17 -3.90 3.77
CA VAL A 166 14.75 -2.55 4.16
C VAL A 166 14.04 -2.56 5.51
N LEU A 167 13.15 -3.53 5.69
CA LEU A 167 12.39 -3.75 6.91
C LEU A 167 12.84 -5.03 7.59
N LYS A 168 12.78 -5.05 8.92
CA LYS A 168 12.99 -6.25 9.73
C LYS A 168 11.84 -6.45 10.72
N PRO A 169 11.44 -7.69 11.01
CA PRO A 169 10.45 -7.97 12.06
C PRO A 169 10.96 -7.47 13.41
N THR A 170 10.08 -6.81 14.17
CA THR A 170 10.46 -6.19 15.46
C THR A 170 10.97 -7.22 16.46
N GLU A 171 10.34 -8.39 16.54
CA GLU A 171 10.69 -9.44 17.50
C GLU A 171 12.07 -10.07 17.23
N GLN A 172 12.56 -9.94 15.99
CA GLN A 172 13.76 -10.60 15.51
C GLN A 172 14.93 -9.63 15.33
N PHE A 173 14.75 -8.36 15.69
CA PHE A 173 15.71 -7.31 15.41
C PHE A 173 15.78 -6.27 16.52
N VAL A 174 17.00 -6.04 17.02
CA VAL A 174 17.27 -5.01 18.02
C VAL A 174 17.48 -3.67 17.33
N ALA A 175 16.52 -2.76 17.51
CA ALA A 175 16.64 -1.38 17.08
C ALA A 175 17.77 -0.70 17.84
N ARG A 176 18.72 -0.10 17.11
CA ARG A 176 19.78 0.74 17.67
C ARG A 176 19.48 2.21 17.37
N PRO A 177 19.93 3.14 18.23
CA PRO A 177 19.76 4.58 17.98
C PRO A 177 20.26 4.94 16.58
N THR A 178 19.43 5.67 15.84
CA THR A 178 19.82 6.12 14.50
C THR A 178 20.90 7.19 14.61
N GLN A 179 21.96 7.07 13.83
CA GLN A 179 23.08 8.00 13.85
C GLN A 179 23.51 8.37 12.44
N ARG A 180 23.88 9.64 12.25
CA ARG A 180 24.56 10.09 11.05
C ARG A 180 25.99 9.54 11.04
N TYR A 181 26.43 8.99 9.91
CA TYR A 181 27.83 8.63 9.72
C TYR A 181 28.66 9.89 9.43
N PRO A 182 29.53 10.35 10.36
CA PRO A 182 30.17 11.67 10.24
C PRO A 182 31.15 11.76 9.06
N ASN A 183 31.80 10.64 8.72
CA ASN A 183 32.83 10.57 7.67
C ASN A 183 32.29 10.01 6.35
N LYS A 184 30.96 9.93 6.19
CA LYS A 184 30.32 9.40 4.99
C LYS A 184 29.48 10.51 4.37
N SER A 185 29.77 10.85 3.13
CA SER A 185 28.90 11.65 2.27
C SER A 185 28.21 10.71 1.29
N MET A 186 26.90 10.87 1.13
CA MET A 186 26.14 10.07 0.17
C MET A 186 24.93 10.83 -0.34
N ALA A 187 24.57 10.60 -1.59
CA ALA A 187 23.33 11.13 -2.16
C ALA A 187 22.12 10.29 -1.67
N PRO A 188 20.91 10.87 -1.68
CA PRO A 188 19.67 10.12 -1.56
C PRO A 188 19.60 8.93 -2.52
N SER A 189 19.16 7.77 -2.04
CA SER A 189 19.07 6.55 -2.84
C SER A 189 17.67 5.94 -2.83
N LEU A 190 17.37 5.12 -3.85
CA LEU A 190 16.10 4.39 -3.94
C LEU A 190 15.81 3.55 -2.70
N ARG A 191 16.82 2.90 -2.11
CA ARG A 191 16.67 2.08 -0.89
C ARG A 191 16.13 2.90 0.28
N GLN A 192 16.66 4.09 0.49
CA GLN A 192 16.22 5.01 1.54
C GLN A 192 14.80 5.50 1.26
N ALA A 193 14.53 5.93 0.02
CA ALA A 193 13.23 6.42 -0.38
C ALA A 193 12.13 5.34 -0.25
N VAL A 194 12.42 4.09 -0.65
CA VAL A 194 11.50 2.96 -0.48
C VAL A 194 11.20 2.70 0.99
N ALA A 195 12.18 2.82 1.89
CA ALA A 195 11.94 2.67 3.32
C ALA A 195 10.96 3.72 3.86
N LEU A 196 11.16 4.98 3.45
CA LEU A 196 10.32 6.10 3.86
C LEU A 196 8.91 5.97 3.27
N VAL A 197 8.78 5.62 1.98
CA VAL A 197 7.48 5.36 1.34
C VAL A 197 6.78 4.16 1.97
N ALA A 198 7.50 3.07 2.23
CA ALA A 198 6.94 1.87 2.84
C ALA A 198 6.36 2.17 4.23
N SER A 199 7.09 2.94 5.03
CA SER A 199 6.61 3.36 6.35
C SER A 199 5.48 4.37 6.27
N ALA A 200 5.58 5.38 5.40
CA ALA A 200 4.51 6.35 5.19
C ALA A 200 3.20 5.65 4.78
N ALA A 201 3.26 4.71 3.83
CA ALA A 201 2.11 3.92 3.41
C ALA A 201 1.58 3.02 4.54
N ALA A 202 2.44 2.32 5.28
CA ALA A 202 1.98 1.49 6.40
C ALA A 202 1.27 2.30 7.50
N ASN A 203 1.70 3.56 7.70
CA ASN A 203 1.18 4.45 8.73
C ASN A 203 0.12 5.46 8.22
N GLY A 204 -0.25 5.42 6.94
CA GLY A 204 -1.26 6.32 6.35
C GLY A 204 -0.83 7.79 6.25
N ILE A 205 0.46 8.03 6.07
CA ILE A 205 1.08 9.36 6.06
C ILE A 205 1.25 9.82 4.61
N ALA A 206 0.84 11.06 4.33
CA ALA A 206 0.99 11.67 3.03
C ALA A 206 2.40 12.26 2.85
N LEU A 207 2.89 12.21 1.61
CA LEU A 207 4.18 12.73 1.13
C LEU A 207 3.97 13.91 0.17
N ASP A 208 2.90 14.68 0.35
CA ASP A 208 2.53 15.87 -0.40
C ASP A 208 3.07 17.17 0.24
N GLY A 209 3.76 17.07 1.37
CA GLY A 209 4.38 18.18 2.09
C GLY A 209 5.40 17.70 3.13
N GLY A 210 5.71 18.56 4.10
CA GLY A 210 6.53 18.16 5.25
C GLY A 210 5.79 17.16 6.13
N CYS A 211 6.46 16.10 6.58
CA CYS A 211 5.83 15.00 7.32
C CYS A 211 6.80 14.33 8.30
N ASN A 212 6.25 13.63 9.30
CA ASN A 212 7.02 12.80 10.22
C ASN A 212 6.70 11.33 9.95
N ILE A 213 7.68 10.53 9.56
CA ILE A 213 7.52 9.12 9.19
C ILE A 213 8.06 8.24 10.31
N PRO A 214 7.23 7.44 10.97
CA PRO A 214 7.69 6.52 12.01
C PRO A 214 8.70 5.52 11.48
N ARG A 215 9.60 5.08 12.35
CA ARG A 215 10.50 3.97 12.04
C ARG A 215 9.78 2.62 12.05
N ARG A 216 8.74 2.49 12.87
CA ARG A 216 7.87 1.31 12.92
C ARG A 216 6.91 1.24 11.75
N VAL A 217 6.60 0.01 11.38
CA VAL A 217 5.58 -0.32 10.39
C VAL A 217 4.79 -1.52 10.87
N VAL A 218 3.53 -1.60 10.46
CA VAL A 218 2.73 -2.82 10.57
C VAL A 218 2.22 -3.16 9.17
N VAL A 219 2.54 -4.35 8.71
CA VAL A 219 2.23 -4.81 7.35
C VAL A 219 1.58 -6.17 7.46
N GLU A 220 0.31 -6.27 7.07
CA GLU A 220 -0.46 -7.52 7.14
C GLU A 220 -0.40 -8.20 8.53
N GLY A 221 -0.45 -7.39 9.59
CA GLY A 221 -0.36 -7.84 10.98
C GLY A 221 1.06 -8.10 11.49
N VAL A 222 2.07 -8.10 10.61
CA VAL A 222 3.47 -8.26 10.99
C VAL A 222 4.05 -6.91 11.43
N SER A 223 4.50 -6.84 12.68
CA SER A 223 5.22 -5.68 13.22
C SER A 223 6.66 -5.67 12.71
N GLY A 224 7.08 -4.57 12.10
CA GLY A 224 8.42 -4.38 11.61
C GLY A 224 8.97 -2.99 11.88
N LEU A 225 10.24 -2.81 11.53
CA LEU A 225 10.91 -1.51 11.56
C LEU A 225 11.88 -1.33 10.41
N VAL A 226 12.13 -0.06 10.06
CA VAL A 226 13.23 0.32 9.18
C VAL A 226 14.57 -0.10 9.81
N GLU A 227 15.32 -0.90 9.05
CA GLU A 227 16.59 -1.49 9.45
C GLU A 227 17.63 -0.42 9.85
N ASN A 228 18.49 -0.72 10.83
CA ASN A 228 19.47 0.23 11.40
C ASN A 228 20.32 0.93 10.33
N GLY A 229 20.90 0.18 9.39
CA GLY A 229 21.70 0.73 8.31
C GLY A 229 20.90 1.66 7.39
N VAL A 230 19.67 1.28 7.03
CA VAL A 230 18.76 2.16 6.26
C VAL A 230 18.47 3.45 7.03
N ALA A 231 18.14 3.35 8.31
CA ALA A 231 17.81 4.49 9.16
C ALA A 231 18.99 5.48 9.24
N CYS A 232 20.20 4.97 9.50
CA CYS A 232 21.41 5.79 9.50
C CYS A 232 21.70 6.40 8.13
N ASP A 233 21.50 5.63 7.05
CA ASP A 233 21.68 6.10 5.67
C ASP A 233 20.71 7.24 5.30
N VAL A 234 19.44 7.20 5.75
CA VAL A 234 18.45 8.28 5.54
C VAL A 234 18.94 9.60 6.14
N VAL A 235 19.43 9.56 7.38
CA VAL A 235 19.93 10.77 8.07
C VAL A 235 21.27 11.21 7.49
N THR A 236 22.12 10.26 7.08
CA THR A 236 23.44 10.54 6.50
C THR A 236 23.34 11.19 5.13
N SER A 237 22.39 10.78 4.29
CA SER A 237 22.14 11.40 2.99
C SER A 237 21.42 12.74 3.07
N GLY A 238 20.93 13.11 4.26
CA GLY A 238 20.08 14.29 4.44
C GLY A 238 18.70 14.14 3.80
N LEU A 239 18.24 12.91 3.54
CA LEU A 239 16.90 12.65 3.00
C LEU A 239 15.80 12.83 4.06
N GLY A 240 16.16 12.84 5.35
CA GLY A 240 15.29 13.21 6.46
C GLY A 240 16.09 13.50 7.73
N ALA A 241 15.54 14.30 8.62
CA ALA A 241 16.09 14.55 9.95
C ALA A 241 15.54 13.53 10.96
N LEU A 242 16.35 13.15 11.95
CA LEU A 242 15.90 12.25 13.01
C LEU A 242 15.11 13.03 14.08
N ILE A 243 13.92 12.53 14.40
CA ILE A 243 13.24 12.84 15.66
C ILE A 243 13.58 11.69 16.63
N PRO A 244 14.43 11.92 17.64
CA PRO A 244 14.90 10.87 18.52
C PRO A 244 13.80 10.41 19.49
N ASN A 245 13.92 9.19 19.99
CA ASN A 245 13.07 8.65 21.05
C ASN A 245 13.94 7.84 22.02
N ALA A 246 13.52 7.74 23.29
CA ALA A 246 14.18 6.90 24.29
C ALA A 246 14.24 5.43 23.84
N ASN A 247 13.21 4.96 23.13
CA ASN A 247 13.22 3.68 22.45
C ASN A 247 13.58 3.89 20.96
N PRO A 248 14.74 3.39 20.48
CA PRO A 248 15.14 3.56 19.09
C PRO A 248 14.15 3.03 18.05
N ALA A 249 13.31 2.07 18.42
CA ALA A 249 12.28 1.57 17.52
C ALA A 249 11.14 2.59 17.29
N ASP A 250 10.94 3.53 18.22
CA ASP A 250 9.90 4.56 18.19
C ASP A 250 10.40 5.92 17.67
N GLU A 251 11.60 5.95 17.08
CA GLU A 251 12.13 7.11 16.34
C GLU A 251 11.24 7.46 15.13
N CYS A 252 11.30 8.71 14.69
CA CYS A 252 10.67 9.17 13.45
C CYS A 252 11.66 9.91 12.56
N PHE A 253 11.39 9.94 11.26
CA PHE A 253 12.10 10.76 10.28
C PHE A 253 11.24 11.97 9.90
N GLN A 254 11.72 13.17 10.20
CA GLN A 254 11.10 14.41 9.75
C GLN A 254 11.60 14.76 8.35
N LEU A 255 10.68 14.94 7.42
CA LEU A 255 10.95 15.37 6.06
C LEU A 255 10.41 16.78 5.86
N THR A 256 11.16 17.61 5.15
CA THR A 256 10.64 18.82 4.50
C THR A 256 9.85 18.47 3.25
N ALA A 257 9.09 19.42 2.70
CA ALA A 257 8.39 19.22 1.43
C ALA A 257 9.35 18.86 0.28
N ASP A 258 10.55 19.44 0.26
CA ASP A 258 11.57 19.16 -0.76
C ASP A 258 12.10 17.74 -0.65
N GLN A 259 12.37 17.29 0.58
CA GLN A 259 12.78 15.90 0.84
C GLN A 259 11.69 14.91 0.46
N ALA A 260 10.41 15.20 0.79
CA ALA A 260 9.28 14.38 0.37
C ALA A 260 9.19 14.28 -1.17
N ARG A 261 9.39 15.39 -1.90
CA ARG A 261 9.46 15.40 -3.38
C ARG A 261 10.60 14.52 -3.91
N ILE A 262 11.78 14.56 -3.30
CA ILE A 262 12.93 13.69 -3.69
C ILE A 262 12.56 12.22 -3.46
N VAL A 263 11.98 11.88 -2.31
CA VAL A 263 11.54 10.51 -2.00
C VAL A 263 10.53 10.00 -3.03
N VAL A 264 9.52 10.81 -3.35
CA VAL A 264 8.50 10.50 -4.36
C VAL A 264 9.13 10.35 -5.74
N GLY A 265 10.07 11.22 -6.11
CA GLY A 265 10.77 11.16 -7.39
C GLY A 265 11.60 9.88 -7.56
N LEU A 266 12.29 9.46 -6.49
CA LEU A 266 13.10 8.23 -6.49
C LEU A 266 12.24 6.97 -6.63
N VAL A 267 11.11 6.88 -5.93
CA VAL A 267 10.21 5.71 -6.00
C VAL A 267 9.34 5.72 -7.27
N GLY A 268 9.02 6.92 -7.77
CA GLY A 268 8.16 7.12 -8.92
C GLY A 268 6.76 7.55 -8.51
N ILE A 269 6.32 8.67 -9.07
CA ILE A 269 5.05 9.34 -8.73
C ILE A 269 3.85 8.39 -8.81
N ARG A 270 3.77 7.61 -9.90
CA ARG A 270 2.66 6.68 -10.11
C ARG A 270 2.55 5.64 -8.98
N LYS A 271 3.68 5.10 -8.54
CA LYS A 271 3.71 4.12 -7.44
C LYS A 271 3.27 4.76 -6.12
N CYS A 272 3.72 5.98 -5.84
CA CYS A 272 3.30 6.74 -4.65
C CYS A 272 1.79 7.04 -4.64
N VAL A 273 1.20 7.37 -5.80
CA VAL A 273 -0.26 7.51 -5.95
C VAL A 273 -0.96 6.17 -5.73
N ASP A 274 -0.43 5.10 -6.31
CA ASP A 274 -1.01 3.76 -6.19
C ASP A 274 -1.03 3.28 -4.72
N LEU A 275 0.01 3.61 -3.95
CA LEU A 275 0.11 3.36 -2.50
C LEU A 275 -0.72 4.31 -1.63
N GLY A 276 -1.29 5.37 -2.20
CA GLY A 276 -2.10 6.36 -1.46
C GLY A 276 -1.29 7.33 -0.59
N VAL A 277 0.04 7.36 -0.75
CA VAL A 277 0.94 8.31 -0.05
C VAL A 277 1.09 9.64 -0.78
N LEU A 278 0.68 9.71 -2.05
CA LEU A 278 0.65 10.95 -2.81
C LEU A 278 -0.72 11.16 -3.42
N ASP A 279 -1.17 12.40 -3.45
CA ASP A 279 -2.37 12.78 -4.17
C ASP A 279 -2.10 13.02 -5.68
N THR A 280 -3.10 12.65 -6.47
CA THR A 280 -3.19 12.88 -7.91
C THR A 280 -3.05 14.33 -8.36
N GLN A 281 -3.33 15.35 -7.54
CA GLN A 281 -3.11 16.75 -7.95
C GLN A 281 -1.64 17.18 -7.94
N ALA A 282 -0.74 16.47 -7.24
CA ALA A 282 0.70 16.75 -7.28
C ALA A 282 1.32 16.52 -8.67
N LEU A 283 0.63 15.80 -9.56
CA LEU A 283 1.03 15.61 -10.96
C LEU A 283 0.62 16.77 -11.88
N LEU A 284 -0.29 17.64 -11.44
CA LEU A 284 -0.96 18.65 -12.28
C LEU A 284 -0.64 20.10 -11.88
N ALA A 285 0.09 20.33 -10.79
CA ALA A 285 0.58 21.65 -10.47
C ALA A 285 1.74 22.01 -11.41
N PRO A 286 1.62 23.00 -12.30
CA PRO A 286 2.77 23.52 -13.01
C PRO A 286 3.77 24.02 -11.97
N SER A 287 5.05 23.74 -12.18
CA SER A 287 6.14 24.38 -11.44
C SER A 287 5.95 25.90 -11.56
N ALA A 288 5.55 26.53 -10.45
CA ALA A 288 5.50 27.98 -10.32
C ALA A 288 6.91 28.57 -10.44
#